data_AF-A0A846CVF9-F1
#
_entry.id   AF-A0A846CVF9-F1
#
_cell.length_a   1.000
_cell.length_b   1.000
_cell.length_c   1.000
_cell.angle_alpha   90.00
_cell.angle_beta   90.00
_cell.angle_gamma   90.00
#
_symmetry.space_group_name_H-M   'P 1'
#
loop_
_entity.id
_entity.type
_entity.pdbx_description
1 polymer ?
#
loop_
_entity_poly.entity_id
_entity_poly.type
_entity_poly.pdbx_seq_one_letter_code
_entity_poly.pdbx_strand_id
1 'polypeptide(L)' 'PQDPEVRQWQAIAYQSCARHLVKQHKLDKARNYLKKALKTDPYNKSLSAEIEQDFRLIEQMI' A
#
# COMPACT_ATOMS: atom_id res chain seq x y z
N PRO A 1 -2.07 10.74 -12.73
CA PRO A 1 -1.32 12.00 -12.50
C PRO A 1 0.11 11.90 -13.05
N GLN A 2 0.54 12.85 -13.89
CA GLN A 2 1.89 12.83 -14.49
C GLN A 2 2.96 13.44 -13.56
N ASP A 3 2.52 14.18 -12.54
CA ASP A 3 3.37 14.76 -11.50
C ASP A 3 3.91 13.65 -10.55
N PRO A 4 5.24 13.51 -10.40
CA PRO A 4 5.85 12.58 -9.45
C PRO A 4 5.41 12.77 -8.00
N GLU A 5 5.26 14.01 -7.55
CA GLU A 5 4.87 14.32 -6.17
C GLU A 5 3.44 13.83 -5.92
N VAL A 6 2.52 14.13 -6.85
CA VAL A 6 1.11 13.68 -6.73
C VAL A 6 1.02 12.16 -6.72
N ARG A 7 1.82 11.45 -7.52
CA ARG A 7 1.87 9.97 -7.50
C ARG A 7 2.35 9.46 -6.14
N GLN A 8 3.41 10.04 -5.61
CA GLN A 8 3.95 9.65 -4.31
C GLN A 8 2.92 9.84 -3.19
N TRP A 9 2.30 11.01 -3.08
CA TRP A 9 1.25 11.28 -2.09
C TRP A 9 0.07 10.31 -2.24
N GLN A 10 -0.37 10.06 -3.47
CA GLN A 10 -1.46 9.12 -3.73
C GLN A 10 -1.11 7.68 -3.33
N ALA A 11 0.13 7.25 -3.56
CA ALA A 11 0.60 5.92 -3.18
C ALA A 11 0.69 5.75 -1.66
N ILE A 12 1.21 6.76 -0.94
CA ILE A 12 1.25 6.81 0.53
C ILE A 12 -0.16 6.79 1.12
N ALA A 13 -1.10 7.52 0.50
CA ALA A 13 -2.51 7.51 0.92
C ALA A 13 -3.12 6.11 0.79
N TYR A 14 -2.88 5.41 -0.33
CA TYR A 14 -3.35 4.04 -0.50
C TYR A 14 -2.76 3.07 0.52
N GLN A 15 -1.47 3.19 0.84
CA GLN A 15 -0.82 2.39 1.88
C GLN A 15 -1.44 2.64 3.25
N SER A 16 -1.66 3.91 3.61
CA SER A 16 -2.28 4.29 4.88
C SER A 16 -3.70 3.74 5.02
N CYS A 17 -4.50 3.81 3.94
CA CYS A 17 -5.82 3.18 3.89
C CYS A 17 -5.73 1.65 4.05
N ALA A 18 -4.76 1.00 3.41
CA ALA A 18 -4.56 -0.44 3.55
C ALA A 18 -4.26 -0.82 5.00
N ARG A 19 -3.32 -0.13 5.67
CA ARG A 19 -2.99 -0.36 7.09
C ARG A 19 -4.20 -0.19 8.00
N HIS A 20 -5.08 0.78 7.71
CA HIS A 20 -6.33 0.93 8.45
C HIS A 20 -7.29 -0.26 8.24
N LEU A 21 -7.39 -0.78 7.01
CA LEU A 21 -8.20 -1.96 6.71
C LEU A 21 -7.67 -3.23 7.35
N VAL A 22 -6.34 -3.39 7.46
CA VAL A 22 -5.72 -4.49 8.20
C VAL A 22 -6.16 -4.50 9.66
N LYS A 23 -6.16 -3.33 10.32
CA LYS A 23 -6.64 -3.20 11.71
C LYS A 23 -8.12 -3.57 11.87
N GLN A 24 -8.92 -3.43 10.81
CA GLN A 24 -10.32 -3.87 10.78
C GLN A 24 -10.49 -5.33 10.32
N HIS A 25 -9.38 -6.08 10.16
CA HIS A 25 -9.37 -7.45 9.63
C HIS A 25 -9.98 -7.61 8.23
N LYS A 26 -10.06 -6.52 7.45
CA LYS A 26 -10.55 -6.50 6.06
C LYS A 26 -9.39 -6.80 5.10
N LEU A 27 -8.80 -7.97 5.24
CA LEU A 27 -7.51 -8.35 4.64
C LEU A 27 -7.50 -8.31 3.09
N ASP A 28 -8.56 -8.80 2.44
CA ASP A 28 -8.67 -8.77 0.97
C ASP A 28 -8.68 -7.34 0.41
N LYS A 29 -9.42 -6.44 1.08
CA LYS A 29 -9.45 -5.04 0.69
C LYS A 29 -8.10 -4.39 0.92
N ALA A 30 -7.46 -4.67 2.06
CA ALA A 30 -6.11 -4.17 2.35
C ALA A 30 -5.11 -4.58 1.27
N ARG A 31 -5.08 -5.86 0.86
CA ARG A 31 -4.24 -6.34 -0.24
C ARG A 31 -4.48 -5.58 -1.55
N ASN A 32 -5.75 -5.33 -1.89
CA ASN A 32 -6.08 -4.58 -3.10
C ASN A 32 -5.57 -3.13 -3.07
N TYR A 33 -5.63 -2.47 -1.90
CA TYR A 33 -5.07 -1.12 -1.74
C TYR A 33 -3.54 -1.09 -1.79
N LEU A 34 -2.86 -2.07 -1.19
CA LEU A 34 -1.39 -2.18 -1.31
C LEU A 34 -0.94 -2.40 -2.77
N LYS A 35 -1.67 -3.23 -3.54
CA LYS A 35 -1.41 -3.39 -4.98
C LYS A 35 -1.60 -2.07 -5.75
N LYS A 36 -2.59 -1.25 -5.37
CA LYS A 36 -2.80 0.08 -5.96
C LYS A 36 -1.67 1.04 -5.60
N ALA A 37 -1.19 1.03 -4.37
CA ALA A 37 -0.06 1.85 -3.92
C ALA A 37 1.19 1.58 -4.76
N LEU A 38 1.59 0.31 -4.92
CA LEU A 38 2.75 -0.07 -5.76
C LEU A 38 2.61 0.37 -7.23
N LYS A 39 1.41 0.23 -7.80
CA LYS A 39 1.16 0.65 -9.19
C LYS A 39 1.20 2.17 -9.36
N THR A 40 0.91 2.93 -8.31
CA THR A 40 0.83 4.39 -8.36
C THR A 40 2.22 5.01 -8.33
N ASP A 41 3.14 4.45 -7.55
CA ASP A 41 4.54 4.93 -7.47
C ASP A 41 5.55 3.76 -7.49
N PRO A 42 5.78 3.14 -8.66
CA PRO A 42 6.64 1.96 -8.77
C PRO A 42 8.13 2.26 -8.63
N TYR A 43 8.55 3.52 -8.77
CA TYR A 43 9.96 3.91 -8.71
C TYR A 43 10.44 4.20 -7.28
N ASN A 44 9.51 4.35 -6.34
CA ASN A 44 9.82 4.60 -4.95
C ASN A 44 10.13 3.31 -4.20
N LYS A 45 11.43 3.02 -4.11
CA LYS A 45 11.96 1.81 -3.45
C LYS A 45 11.65 1.77 -1.95
N SER A 46 11.67 2.92 -1.29
CA SER A 46 11.35 3.02 0.14
C SER A 46 9.91 2.62 0.40
N LEU A 47 8.97 3.18 -0.39
CA LEU A 47 7.55 2.82 -0.30
C LEU A 47 7.31 1.35 -0.65
N SER A 48 7.99 0.83 -1.68
CA SER A 48 7.88 -0.58 -2.07
C SER A 48 8.28 -1.52 -0.93
N ALA A 49 9.40 -1.25 -0.25
CA ALA A 49 9.86 -2.06 0.87
C ALA A 49 8.86 -2.05 2.04
N GLU A 50 8.24 -0.90 2.34
CA GLU A 50 7.21 -0.83 3.37
C GLU A 50 5.94 -1.60 2.98
N ILE A 51 5.49 -1.48 1.73
CA ILE A 51 4.32 -2.20 1.24
C ILE A 51 4.55 -3.72 1.29
N GLU A 52 5.76 -4.19 1.00
CA GLU A 52 6.12 -5.60 1.15
C GLU A 52 6.02 -6.09 2.61
N GLN A 53 6.41 -5.25 3.59
CA GLN A 53 6.18 -5.56 5.01
C GLN A 53 4.68 -5.64 5.32
N ASP A 54 3.89 -4.69 4.80
CA ASP A 54 2.44 -4.67 4.99
C ASP A 54 1.78 -5.93 4.38
N PHE A 55 2.28 -6.43 3.24
CA PHE A 55 1.83 -7.70 2.66
C PHE A 55 2.16 -8.92 3.53
N ARG A 56 3.39 -9.00 4.02
CA ARG A 56 3.82 -10.09 4.93
C ARG A 56 2.97 -10.13 6.19
N LEU A 57 2.68 -8.96 6.76
CA LEU A 57 1.82 -8.86 7.94
C LEU A 57 0.41 -9.37 7.64
N ILE A 58 -0.17 -9.04 6.48
CA ILE A 58 -1.47 -9.60 6.08
C ILE A 58 -1.40 -11.12 5.94
N GLU A 59 -0.34 -11.67 5.35
CA GLU A 59 -0.18 -13.13 5.19
C GLU A 59 -0.10 -13.88 6.52
N GLN A 60 0.46 -13.26 7.56
CA GLN A 60 0.52 -13.84 8.91
C GLN A 60 -0.84 -13.80 9.65
N MET A 61 -1.81 -13.05 9.14
CA MET A 61 -3.14 -12.89 9.76
C MET A 61 -4.24 -13.71 9.06
N ILE A 62 -3.89 -14.45 8.00
CA ILE A 62 -4.76 -15.42 7.31
C ILE A 62 -4.63 -16.76 8.02
#